data_AF-A0A0D7W3C7-F1
#
_entry.id   AF-A0A0D7W3C7-F1
#
_cell.length_a   1.000
_cell.length_b   1.000
_cell.length_c   1.000
_cell.angle_alpha   90.00
_cell.angle_beta   90.00
_cell.angle_gamma   90.00
#
_symmetry.space_group_name_H-M   'P 1'
#
loop_
_entity.id
_entity.type
_entity.pdbx_description
1 polymer ?
#
loop_
_entity_poly.entity_id
_entity_poly.type
_entity_poly.pdbx_seq_one_letter_code
_entity_poly.pdbx_strand_id
1 'polypeptide(L)'
;MKDSKIIIKPLFSITILFISFVVNSQDYAENFKGDICQCMQEKGVNLKTIDNVYEDCFNASLVSYASLIDSEFNDENVTVKFSKGQVKRRELKAQFKYELIYNCDIYFSTINRGIELVKEKARLTSDASQLQKQNEYVAMHPSYISYFQRAQLHYRLDDLENAKKDLFKSIELDYSGKNDKGARDQKLLLAQIYEDQKQFNKAIEIYDKLFLNVYDHKVGLLKAIAVKKSGGKYIPFSSETNKNSVATETENDQTSAVSRRVNNASSKNVTLPEQSSAKVREKSKDSVSKKKLRSLFKLDD
;
A
#
# COMPACT_ATOMS: atom_id res chain seq x y z
N MET A 1 86.61 24.24 16.88
CA MET A 1 85.35 24.13 16.10
C MET A 1 84.53 23.03 16.76
N LYS A 2 83.39 23.40 17.34
CA LYS A 2 82.51 22.56 18.17
C LYS A 2 81.33 22.12 17.31
N ASP A 3 81.25 20.83 16.99
CA ASP A 3 80.10 20.24 16.31
C ASP A 3 79.14 19.67 17.36
N SER A 4 78.06 20.40 17.61
CA SER A 4 76.96 19.98 18.48
C SER A 4 75.93 19.21 17.66
N LYS A 5 75.88 17.88 17.83
CA LYS A 5 74.80 17.03 17.27
C LYS A 5 73.56 17.14 18.15
N ILE A 6 72.52 17.77 17.63
CA ILE A 6 71.19 17.85 18.25
C ILE A 6 70.40 16.58 17.87
N ILE A 7 70.10 15.75 18.87
CA ILE A 7 69.27 14.54 18.73
C ILE A 7 67.82 14.94 19.00
N ILE A 8 67.02 15.08 17.94
CA ILE A 8 65.57 15.34 18.02
C ILE A 8 64.86 13.99 18.10
N LYS A 9 64.30 13.65 19.26
CA LYS A 9 63.42 12.49 19.43
C LYS A 9 62.01 12.86 18.91
N PRO A 10 61.38 12.05 18.06
CA PRO A 10 59.99 12.28 17.68
C PRO A 10 59.07 11.84 18.84
N LEU A 11 58.42 12.82 19.46
CA LEU A 11 57.34 12.61 20.42
C LEU A 11 56.10 12.19 19.61
N PHE A 12 55.79 10.90 19.60
CA PHE A 12 54.58 10.34 19.00
C PHE A 12 53.39 10.76 19.88
N SER A 13 52.82 11.93 19.59
CA SER A 13 51.60 12.43 20.22
C SER A 13 50.41 11.64 19.68
N ILE A 14 50.01 10.58 20.39
CA ILE A 14 48.78 9.83 20.13
C ILE A 14 47.61 10.72 20.53
N THR A 15 47.17 11.54 19.58
CA THR A 15 45.93 12.31 19.71
C THR A 15 44.79 11.33 19.44
N ILE A 16 44.23 10.75 20.50
CA ILE A 16 42.99 9.95 20.44
C ILE A 16 41.86 10.92 20.09
N LEU A 17 41.62 11.07 18.79
CA LEU A 17 40.43 11.70 18.24
C LEU A 17 39.25 10.80 18.61
N PHE A 18 38.62 11.11 19.74
CA PHE A 18 37.24 10.72 20.02
C PHE A 18 36.36 11.38 18.96
N ILE A 19 36.27 10.75 17.79
CA ILE A 19 35.23 11.03 16.82
C ILE A 19 33.95 10.57 17.49
N SER A 20 33.24 11.53 18.08
CA SER A 20 31.86 11.35 18.51
C SER A 20 31.08 10.87 17.28
N PHE A 21 30.87 9.56 17.20
CA PHE A 21 29.97 8.93 16.24
C PHE A 21 28.56 9.42 16.57
N VAL A 22 28.22 10.60 16.07
CA VAL A 22 26.83 10.97 15.82
C VAL A 22 26.41 10.11 14.64
N VAL A 23 26.12 8.84 14.93
CA VAL A 23 25.44 7.94 13.99
C VAL A 23 24.06 8.55 13.82
N ASN A 24 23.91 9.34 12.75
CA ASN A 24 22.63 9.88 12.35
C ASN A 24 21.65 8.71 12.24
N SER A 25 20.46 8.83 12.82
CA SER A 25 19.41 7.80 12.79
C SER A 25 19.04 7.34 11.36
N GLN A 26 19.43 8.09 10.33
CA GLN A 26 19.27 7.70 8.93
C GLN A 26 20.17 6.54 8.50
N ASP A 27 21.31 6.33 9.18
CA ASP A 27 22.32 5.36 8.75
C ASP A 27 21.89 3.91 9.01
N TYR A 28 21.20 3.65 10.14
CA TYR A 28 20.76 2.29 10.44
C TYR A 28 19.62 1.81 9.52
N ALA A 29 18.74 2.71 9.07
CA ALA A 29 17.59 2.34 8.25
C ALA A 29 18.03 1.88 6.85
N GLU A 30 19.04 2.53 6.26
CA GLU A 30 19.62 2.10 4.98
C GLU A 30 20.33 0.75 5.12
N ASN A 31 21.14 0.57 6.17
CA ASN A 31 21.81 -0.71 6.43
C ASN A 31 20.79 -1.85 6.68
N PHE A 32 19.72 -1.58 7.44
CA PHE A 32 18.66 -2.54 7.69
C PHE A 32 17.96 -2.97 6.39
N LYS A 33 17.66 -2.04 5.47
CA LYS A 33 17.13 -2.40 4.15
C LYS A 33 18.12 -3.19 3.32
N GLY A 34 19.40 -2.84 3.37
CA GLY A 34 20.50 -3.56 2.72
C GLY A 34 20.52 -5.03 3.15
N ASP A 35 20.50 -5.28 4.46
CA ASP A 35 20.50 -6.63 5.03
C ASP A 35 19.26 -7.43 4.64
N ILE A 36 18.08 -6.79 4.62
CA ILE A 36 16.85 -7.45 4.15
C ILE A 36 17.02 -7.84 2.68
N CYS A 37 17.49 -6.93 1.83
CA CYS A 37 17.66 -7.22 0.41
C CYS A 37 18.68 -8.35 0.18
N GLN A 38 19.80 -8.33 0.89
CA GLN A 38 20.81 -9.38 0.80
C GLN A 38 20.21 -10.74 1.22
N CYS A 39 19.50 -10.81 2.35
CA CYS A 39 18.81 -12.02 2.78
C CYS A 39 17.82 -12.54 1.72
N MET A 40 17.08 -11.64 1.07
CA MET A 40 16.15 -12.00 0.00
C MET A 40 16.89 -12.57 -1.22
N GLN A 41 18.03 -12.00 -1.60
CA GLN A 41 18.87 -12.51 -2.69
C GLN A 41 19.38 -13.93 -2.40
N GLU A 42 19.88 -14.16 -1.18
CA GLU A 42 20.40 -15.46 -0.74
C GLU A 42 19.31 -16.54 -0.70
N LYS A 43 18.10 -16.20 -0.23
CA LYS A 43 16.98 -17.14 -0.13
C LYS A 43 16.31 -17.50 -1.46
N GLY A 44 16.55 -16.72 -2.51
CA GLY A 44 15.93 -16.94 -3.83
C GLY A 44 14.42 -16.65 -3.82
N VAL A 45 14.04 -15.40 -4.04
CA VAL A 45 12.63 -14.98 -4.04
C VAL A 45 11.92 -15.37 -5.32
N ASN A 46 10.67 -15.82 -5.21
CA ASN A 46 9.73 -15.90 -6.32
C ASN A 46 8.36 -15.34 -5.92
N LEU A 47 7.43 -15.31 -6.88
CA LEU A 47 6.11 -14.70 -6.69
C LEU A 47 5.28 -15.29 -5.56
N LYS A 48 5.38 -16.60 -5.33
CA LYS A 48 4.61 -17.28 -4.28
C LYS A 48 5.24 -17.09 -2.91
N THR A 49 6.55 -16.87 -2.86
CA THR A 49 7.31 -16.82 -1.61
C THR A 49 7.67 -15.41 -1.18
N ILE A 50 7.42 -14.38 -1.99
CA ILE A 50 7.93 -13.02 -1.76
C ILE A 50 7.52 -12.42 -0.42
N ASP A 51 6.25 -12.54 -0.02
CA ASP A 51 5.81 -12.02 1.27
C ASP A 51 6.43 -12.81 2.42
N ASN A 52 6.45 -14.14 2.36
CA ASN A 52 7.03 -14.97 3.42
C ASN A 52 8.55 -14.75 3.56
N VAL A 53 9.27 -14.68 2.45
CA VAL A 53 10.71 -14.42 2.44
C VAL A 53 11.01 -13.01 2.94
N TYR A 54 10.21 -12.02 2.56
CA TYR A 54 10.32 -10.66 3.11
C TYR A 54 10.14 -10.66 4.64
N GLU A 55 9.09 -11.31 5.13
CA GLU A 55 8.77 -11.41 6.56
C GLU A 55 9.91 -12.07 7.35
N ASP A 56 10.41 -13.20 6.85
CA ASP A 56 11.55 -13.89 7.45
C ASP A 56 12.80 -13.01 7.50
N CYS A 57 13.14 -12.37 6.38
CA CYS A 57 14.33 -11.52 6.28
C CYS A 57 14.21 -10.28 7.17
N PHE A 58 13.03 -9.65 7.22
CA PHE A 58 12.77 -8.54 8.12
C PHE A 58 12.97 -8.95 9.57
N ASN A 59 12.38 -10.06 10.00
CA ASN A 59 12.48 -10.52 11.39
C ASN A 59 13.90 -10.96 11.76
N ALA A 60 14.63 -11.58 10.84
CA ALA A 60 16.03 -11.96 11.04
C ALA A 60 16.92 -10.73 11.23
N SER A 61 16.83 -9.74 10.35
CA SER A 61 17.59 -8.51 10.44
C SER A 61 17.17 -7.66 11.65
N LEU A 62 15.88 -7.67 12.04
CA LEU A 62 15.37 -6.90 13.18
C LEU A 62 16.12 -7.16 14.49
N VAL A 63 16.63 -8.38 14.70
CA VAL A 63 17.42 -8.73 15.90
C VAL A 63 18.64 -7.81 16.04
N SER A 64 19.32 -7.49 14.94
CA SER A 64 20.51 -6.63 14.91
C SER A 64 20.18 -5.14 15.10
N TYR A 65 18.99 -4.71 14.66
CA TYR A 65 18.60 -3.28 14.68
C TYR A 65 17.67 -2.90 15.82
N ALA A 66 17.18 -3.86 16.61
CA ALA A 66 16.19 -3.61 17.65
C ALA A 66 16.64 -2.55 18.68
N SER A 67 17.91 -2.58 19.11
CA SER A 67 18.47 -1.63 20.06
C SER A 67 18.58 -0.22 19.49
N LEU A 68 18.95 -0.09 18.21
CA LEU A 68 19.03 1.19 17.49
C LEU A 68 17.64 1.81 17.35
N ILE A 69 16.63 1.02 17.00
CA ILE A 69 15.25 1.48 16.90
C ILE A 69 14.73 1.95 18.27
N ASP A 70 14.96 1.18 19.33
CA ASP A 70 14.52 1.58 20.67
C ASP A 70 15.29 2.80 21.20
N SER A 71 16.52 3.04 20.72
CA SER A 71 17.31 4.22 21.11
C SER A 71 16.78 5.54 20.56
N GLU A 72 15.87 5.51 19.57
CA GLU A 72 15.19 6.73 19.08
C GLU A 72 14.27 7.38 20.13
N PHE A 73 13.89 6.62 21.16
CA PHE A 73 12.93 7.04 22.17
C PHE A 73 13.61 7.28 23.52
N ASN A 74 13.66 8.54 23.94
CA ASN A 74 14.18 8.99 25.24
C ASN A 74 13.08 9.05 26.31
N ASP A 75 12.29 7.97 26.45
CA ASP A 75 11.28 7.85 27.51
C ASP A 75 11.86 7.15 28.76
N GLU A 76 11.68 7.73 29.94
CA GLU A 76 12.10 7.14 31.22
C GLU A 76 11.31 5.86 31.56
N ASN A 77 10.04 5.80 31.15
CA ASN A 77 9.20 4.64 31.36
C ASN A 77 9.47 3.55 30.32
N VAL A 78 10.05 2.43 30.77
CA VAL A 78 10.41 1.27 29.93
C VAL A 78 9.23 0.73 29.12
N THR A 79 8.03 0.69 29.69
CA THR A 79 6.83 0.18 29.00
C THR A 79 6.41 1.09 27.85
N VAL A 80 6.47 2.42 28.06
CA VAL A 80 6.15 3.40 27.02
C VAL A 80 7.19 3.32 25.90
N LYS A 81 8.47 3.25 26.26
CA LYS A 81 9.58 3.09 25.31
C LYS A 81 9.42 1.85 24.45
N PHE A 82 9.16 0.70 25.08
CA PHE A 82 8.90 -0.56 24.39
C PHE A 82 7.71 -0.46 23.43
N SER A 83 6.60 0.13 23.89
CA SER A 83 5.39 0.31 23.06
C SER A 83 5.66 1.16 21.81
N LYS A 84 6.34 2.30 21.96
CA LYS A 84 6.74 3.15 20.82
C LYS A 84 7.69 2.42 19.88
N GLY A 85 8.66 1.68 20.41
CA GLY A 85 9.54 0.83 19.62
C GLY A 85 8.77 -0.21 18.80
N GLN A 86 7.75 -0.86 19.36
CA GLN A 86 6.90 -1.81 18.63
C GLN A 86 6.09 -1.14 17.52
N VAL A 87 5.59 0.07 17.76
CA VAL A 87 4.93 0.88 16.72
C VAL A 87 5.92 1.18 15.58
N LYS A 88 7.12 1.69 15.90
CA LYS A 88 8.15 2.01 14.92
C LYS A 88 8.58 0.81 14.08
N ARG A 89 8.75 -0.37 14.69
CA ARG A 89 9.05 -1.62 13.97
C ARG A 89 7.97 -1.97 12.94
N ARG A 90 6.68 -1.82 13.30
CA ARG A 90 5.56 -2.06 12.36
C ARG A 90 5.53 -1.02 11.24
N GLU A 91 5.84 0.23 11.54
CA GLU A 91 5.96 1.29 10.53
C GLU A 91 7.11 1.02 9.56
N LEU A 92 8.31 0.71 10.07
CA LEU A 92 9.48 0.34 9.25
C LEU A 92 9.18 -0.87 8.38
N LYS A 93 8.50 -1.88 8.93
CA LYS A 93 8.07 -3.06 8.18
C LYS A 93 7.11 -2.74 7.04
N ALA A 94 6.16 -1.82 7.24
CA ALA A 94 5.30 -1.38 6.15
C ALA A 94 6.09 -0.52 5.14
N GLN A 95 6.98 0.32 5.66
CA GLN A 95 7.77 1.26 4.91
C GLN A 95 8.74 0.57 3.94
N PHE A 96 9.50 -0.38 4.44
CA PHE A 96 10.52 -1.07 3.66
C PHE A 96 9.94 -1.86 2.49
N LYS A 97 8.68 -2.32 2.53
CA LYS A 97 8.06 -2.99 1.37
C LYS A 97 8.08 -2.12 0.11
N TYR A 98 7.83 -0.82 0.20
CA TYR A 98 7.90 0.05 -0.98
C TYR A 98 9.30 0.63 -1.19
N GLU A 99 10.11 0.81 -0.15
CA GLU A 99 11.49 1.29 -0.32
C GLU A 99 12.37 0.24 -1.01
N LEU A 100 12.14 -1.04 -0.73
CA LEU A 100 12.81 -2.17 -1.38
C LEU A 100 12.59 -2.22 -2.88
N ILE A 101 11.50 -1.64 -3.40
CA ILE A 101 11.34 -1.49 -4.85
C ILE A 101 12.51 -0.70 -5.43
N TYR A 102 12.99 0.34 -4.77
CA TYR A 102 14.03 1.21 -5.29
C TYR A 102 15.42 0.58 -5.18
N ASN A 103 15.75 0.02 -4.01
CA ASN A 103 17.12 -0.41 -3.68
C ASN A 103 17.34 -1.93 -3.74
N CYS A 104 16.30 -2.75 -4.01
CA CYS A 104 16.43 -4.19 -4.09
C CYS A 104 15.90 -4.74 -5.43
N ASP A 105 16.80 -5.02 -6.36
CA ASP A 105 16.43 -5.42 -7.73
C ASP A 105 15.68 -6.74 -7.79
N ILE A 106 16.07 -7.75 -6.99
CA ILE A 106 15.35 -9.02 -6.92
C ILE A 106 13.91 -8.84 -6.43
N TYR A 107 13.69 -7.93 -5.48
CA TYR A 107 12.37 -7.62 -4.95
C TYR A 107 11.51 -6.94 -6.03
N PHE A 108 12.05 -5.88 -6.64
CA PHE A 108 11.40 -5.18 -7.75
C PHE A 108 11.06 -6.09 -8.92
N SER A 109 12.04 -6.86 -9.43
CA SER A 109 11.84 -7.71 -10.60
C SER A 109 10.79 -8.79 -10.33
N THR A 110 10.77 -9.34 -9.12
CA THR A 110 9.78 -10.35 -8.72
C THR A 110 8.39 -9.74 -8.68
N ILE A 111 8.18 -8.65 -7.94
CA ILE A 111 6.86 -7.99 -7.86
C ILE A 111 6.38 -7.54 -9.26
N ASN A 112 7.24 -6.88 -10.03
CA ASN A 112 6.88 -6.38 -11.35
C ASN A 112 6.50 -7.53 -12.30
N ARG A 113 7.26 -8.64 -12.29
CA ARG A 113 6.89 -9.86 -13.04
C ARG A 113 5.52 -10.40 -12.64
N GLY A 114 5.17 -10.32 -11.36
CA GLY A 114 3.88 -10.77 -10.84
C GLY A 114 2.72 -9.96 -11.42
N ILE A 115 2.89 -8.63 -11.44
CA ILE A 115 1.92 -7.72 -12.06
C ILE A 115 1.73 -8.06 -13.53
N GLU A 116 2.84 -8.20 -14.29
CA GLU A 116 2.76 -8.53 -15.72
C GLU A 116 2.09 -9.88 -15.99
N LEU A 117 2.37 -10.91 -15.17
CA LEU A 117 1.72 -12.22 -15.30
C LEU A 117 0.21 -12.16 -15.01
N VAL A 118 -0.22 -11.36 -14.03
CA VAL A 118 -1.65 -11.16 -13.76
C VAL A 118 -2.33 -10.48 -14.95
N LYS A 119 -1.68 -9.47 -15.54
CA LYS A 119 -2.18 -8.82 -16.77
C LYS A 119 -2.29 -9.84 -17.90
N GLU A 120 -1.22 -10.59 -18.18
CA GLU A 120 -1.19 -11.60 -19.24
C GLU A 120 -2.29 -12.65 -19.09
N LYS A 121 -2.46 -13.23 -17.90
CA LYS A 121 -3.56 -14.17 -17.61
C LYS A 121 -4.94 -13.54 -17.84
N ALA A 122 -5.10 -12.26 -17.49
CA ALA A 122 -6.35 -11.55 -17.71
C ALA A 122 -6.62 -11.32 -19.21
N ARG A 123 -5.56 -11.11 -20.02
CA ARG A 123 -5.67 -11.03 -21.48
C ARG A 123 -6.07 -12.38 -22.10
N LEU A 124 -5.43 -13.47 -21.68
CA LEU A 124 -5.71 -14.82 -22.19
C LEU A 124 -7.14 -15.32 -21.91
N THR A 125 -7.79 -14.78 -20.88
CA THR A 125 -9.15 -15.16 -20.48
C THR A 125 -10.25 -14.22 -20.99
N SER A 126 -9.86 -13.17 -21.71
CA SER A 126 -10.77 -12.17 -22.28
C SER A 126 -10.89 -12.37 -23.79
N ASP A 127 -12.09 -12.26 -24.31
CA ASP A 127 -12.36 -12.47 -25.74
C ASP A 127 -13.34 -11.43 -26.32
N ALA A 128 -13.40 -11.36 -27.64
CA ALA A 128 -14.25 -10.40 -28.35
C ALA A 128 -15.75 -10.64 -28.13
N SER A 129 -16.18 -11.87 -27.83
CA SER A 129 -17.59 -12.19 -27.56
C SER A 129 -18.04 -11.61 -26.21
N GLN A 130 -17.15 -11.59 -25.20
CA GLN A 130 -17.39 -10.91 -23.94
C GLN A 130 -17.55 -9.41 -24.17
N LEU A 131 -16.73 -8.83 -25.06
CA LEU A 131 -16.78 -7.39 -25.36
C LEU A 131 -18.08 -7.01 -26.05
N GLN A 132 -18.54 -7.83 -27.00
CA GLN A 132 -19.83 -7.62 -27.65
C GLN A 132 -20.99 -7.62 -26.65
N LYS A 133 -21.05 -8.61 -25.75
CA LYS A 133 -22.08 -8.65 -24.71
C LYS A 133 -22.03 -7.42 -23.80
N GLN A 134 -20.82 -6.97 -23.46
CA GLN A 134 -20.65 -5.77 -22.64
C GLN A 134 -21.05 -4.50 -23.39
N ASN A 135 -20.83 -4.41 -24.71
CA ASN A 135 -21.31 -3.31 -25.53
C ASN A 135 -22.84 -3.21 -25.51
N GLU A 136 -23.53 -4.33 -25.71
CA GLU A 136 -24.99 -4.40 -25.63
C GLU A 136 -25.48 -3.99 -24.23
N TYR A 137 -24.82 -4.48 -23.18
CA TYR A 137 -25.16 -4.13 -21.80
C TYR A 137 -25.03 -2.63 -21.50
N VAL A 138 -23.92 -2.00 -21.92
CA VAL A 138 -23.72 -0.55 -21.75
C VAL A 138 -24.77 0.25 -22.53
N ALA A 139 -25.17 -0.21 -23.71
CA ALA A 139 -26.20 0.45 -24.52
C ALA A 139 -27.58 0.39 -23.85
N MET A 140 -27.93 -0.74 -23.23
CA MET A 140 -29.20 -0.93 -22.53
C MET A 140 -29.24 -0.26 -21.15
N HIS A 141 -28.11 -0.25 -20.44
CA HIS A 141 -28.02 0.18 -19.04
C HIS A 141 -26.83 1.12 -18.78
N PRO A 142 -26.80 2.31 -19.41
CA PRO A 142 -25.68 3.23 -19.28
C PRO A 142 -25.55 3.71 -17.83
N SER A 143 -24.47 3.31 -17.17
CA SER A 143 -24.16 3.61 -15.77
C SER A 143 -22.66 3.58 -15.54
N TYR A 144 -22.16 4.24 -14.48
CA TYR A 144 -20.72 4.23 -14.17
C TYR A 144 -20.17 2.79 -14.07
N ILE A 145 -20.92 1.87 -13.47
CA ILE A 145 -20.54 0.46 -13.33
C ILE A 145 -20.39 -0.20 -14.71
N SER A 146 -21.38 -0.03 -15.59
CA SER A 146 -21.37 -0.65 -16.93
C SER A 146 -20.16 -0.19 -17.76
N TYR A 147 -19.84 1.11 -17.72
CA TYR A 147 -18.67 1.69 -18.39
C TYR A 147 -17.37 1.18 -17.77
N PHE A 148 -17.26 1.14 -16.44
CA PHE A 148 -16.05 0.62 -15.78
C PHE A 148 -15.79 -0.85 -16.13
N GLN A 149 -16.82 -1.69 -16.13
CA GLN A 149 -16.71 -3.09 -16.52
C GLN A 149 -16.25 -3.26 -17.98
N ARG A 150 -16.76 -2.40 -18.88
CA ARG A 150 -16.32 -2.40 -20.27
C ARG A 150 -14.89 -1.90 -20.44
N ALA A 151 -14.50 -0.87 -19.69
CA ALA A 151 -13.12 -0.40 -19.66
C ALA A 151 -12.14 -1.49 -19.22
N GLN A 152 -12.49 -2.25 -18.18
CA GLN A 152 -11.68 -3.39 -17.73
C GLN A 152 -11.49 -4.42 -18.84
N LEU A 153 -12.51 -4.65 -19.66
CA LEU A 153 -12.45 -5.59 -20.75
C LEU A 153 -11.62 -5.05 -21.93
N HIS A 154 -11.79 -3.79 -22.31
CA HIS A 154 -10.91 -3.12 -23.28
C HIS A 154 -9.45 -3.19 -22.85
N TYR A 155 -9.16 -2.92 -21.57
CA TYR A 155 -7.81 -3.01 -21.02
C TYR A 155 -7.22 -4.43 -21.11
N ARG A 156 -8.01 -5.46 -20.79
CA ARG A 156 -7.59 -6.86 -20.96
C ARG A 156 -7.47 -7.29 -22.43
N LEU A 157 -8.06 -6.56 -23.37
CA LEU A 157 -7.88 -6.78 -24.80
C LEU A 157 -6.80 -5.88 -25.40
N ASP A 158 -6.02 -5.20 -24.55
CA ASP A 158 -4.97 -4.25 -24.93
C ASP A 158 -5.47 -3.02 -25.74
N ASP A 159 -6.78 -2.76 -25.71
CA ASP A 159 -7.42 -1.60 -26.32
C ASP A 159 -7.42 -0.43 -25.32
N LEU A 160 -6.22 0.11 -25.06
CA LEU A 160 -5.98 1.10 -24.01
C LEU A 160 -6.75 2.41 -24.22
N GLU A 161 -6.99 2.81 -25.47
CA GLU A 161 -7.67 4.07 -25.79
C GLU A 161 -9.18 3.99 -25.51
N ASN A 162 -9.85 2.90 -25.89
CA ASN A 162 -11.26 2.74 -25.53
C ASN A 162 -11.43 2.46 -24.03
N ALA A 163 -10.48 1.76 -23.40
CA ALA A 163 -10.47 1.61 -21.94
C ALA A 163 -10.45 2.96 -21.23
N LYS A 164 -9.60 3.91 -21.67
CA LYS A 164 -9.55 5.27 -21.12
C LYS A 164 -10.85 6.04 -21.33
N LYS A 165 -11.43 5.99 -22.54
CA LYS A 165 -12.70 6.67 -22.83
C LYS A 165 -13.81 6.20 -21.89
N ASP A 166 -13.94 4.88 -21.71
CA ASP A 166 -14.93 4.30 -20.81
C ASP A 166 -14.63 4.64 -19.34
N LEU A 167 -13.36 4.69 -18.93
CA LEU A 167 -12.99 5.15 -17.58
C LEU A 167 -13.38 6.60 -17.34
N PHE A 168 -13.10 7.49 -18.27
CA PHE A 168 -13.52 8.89 -18.14
C PHE A 168 -15.03 9.00 -18.04
N LYS A 169 -15.77 8.26 -18.88
CA LYS A 169 -17.23 8.25 -18.80
C LYS A 169 -17.74 7.65 -17.49
N SER A 170 -17.10 6.60 -16.99
CA SER A 170 -17.43 6.02 -15.68
C SER A 170 -17.20 7.02 -14.56
N ILE A 171 -16.08 7.74 -14.54
CA ILE A 171 -15.75 8.72 -13.50
C ILE A 171 -16.71 9.90 -13.56
N GLU A 172 -17.08 10.36 -14.77
CA GLU A 172 -18.05 11.44 -15.00
C GLU A 172 -19.44 11.10 -14.42
N LEU A 173 -19.89 9.85 -14.59
CA LEU A 173 -21.21 9.38 -14.16
C LEU A 173 -21.26 8.93 -12.69
N ASP A 174 -20.12 8.75 -12.04
CA ASP A 174 -20.06 8.34 -10.64
C ASP A 174 -20.37 9.55 -9.75
N TYR A 175 -21.52 9.55 -9.08
CA TYR A 175 -21.91 10.61 -8.15
C TYR A 175 -20.89 10.82 -7.02
N SER A 176 -20.12 9.78 -6.68
CA SER A 176 -19.02 9.84 -5.71
C SER A 176 -17.67 10.21 -6.34
N GLY A 177 -17.58 10.25 -7.68
CA GLY A 177 -16.37 10.48 -8.45
C GLY A 177 -15.72 11.85 -8.28
N LYS A 178 -16.44 12.81 -7.67
CA LYS A 178 -15.87 14.09 -7.21
C LYS A 178 -14.90 13.94 -6.03
N ASN A 179 -14.99 12.85 -5.26
CA ASN A 179 -14.04 12.51 -4.20
C ASN A 179 -13.09 11.40 -4.69
N ASP A 180 -11.80 11.51 -4.39
CA ASP A 180 -10.79 10.49 -4.71
C ASP A 180 -11.10 9.10 -4.15
N LYS A 181 -11.90 9.01 -3.08
CA LYS A 181 -12.37 7.74 -2.53
C LYS A 181 -13.46 7.06 -3.35
N GLY A 182 -14.33 7.82 -4.02
CA GLY A 182 -15.51 7.29 -4.69
C GLY A 182 -15.19 6.55 -5.98
N ALA A 183 -14.35 7.14 -6.82
CA ALA A 183 -13.90 6.56 -8.09
C ALA A 183 -12.50 5.91 -8.01
N ARG A 184 -12.17 5.33 -6.86
CA ARG A 184 -10.82 4.81 -6.58
C ARG A 184 -10.39 3.71 -7.56
N ASP A 185 -11.25 2.73 -7.80
CA ASP A 185 -10.92 1.60 -8.67
C ASP A 185 -10.74 2.03 -10.13
N GLN A 186 -11.56 2.99 -10.58
CA GLN A 186 -11.46 3.61 -11.91
C GLN A 186 -10.13 4.37 -12.06
N LYS A 187 -9.77 5.18 -11.05
CA LYS A 187 -8.51 5.93 -11.04
C LYS A 187 -7.29 5.01 -10.98
N LEU A 188 -7.34 3.92 -10.21
CA LEU A 188 -6.26 2.92 -10.20
C LEU A 188 -6.05 2.29 -11.57
N LEU A 189 -7.13 1.88 -12.25
CA LEU A 189 -7.02 1.33 -13.61
C LEU A 189 -6.50 2.38 -14.60
N LEU A 190 -6.94 3.64 -14.48
CA LEU A 190 -6.45 4.73 -15.31
C LEU A 190 -4.94 4.95 -15.14
N ALA A 191 -4.44 4.91 -13.90
CA ALA A 191 -3.01 5.01 -13.61
C ALA A 191 -2.22 3.85 -14.23
N GLN A 192 -2.74 2.62 -14.14
CA GLN A 192 -2.13 1.44 -14.79
C GLN A 192 -2.09 1.57 -16.32
N ILE A 193 -3.15 2.11 -16.93
CA ILE A 193 -3.14 2.38 -18.37
C ILE A 193 -2.07 3.42 -18.72
N TYR A 194 -1.93 4.49 -17.92
CA TYR A 194 -0.86 5.46 -18.15
C TYR A 194 0.54 4.84 -18.00
N GLU A 195 0.74 3.93 -17.05
CA GLU A 195 2.00 3.16 -16.97
C GLU A 195 2.26 2.33 -18.23
N ASP A 196 1.26 1.64 -18.76
CA ASP A 196 1.39 0.81 -19.97
C ASP A 196 1.68 1.66 -21.20
N GLN A 197 1.14 2.89 -21.24
CA GLN A 197 1.45 3.92 -22.22
C GLN A 197 2.78 4.65 -21.96
N LYS A 198 3.58 4.23 -20.97
CA LYS A 198 4.84 4.88 -20.52
C LYS A 198 4.67 6.35 -20.09
N GLN A 199 3.44 6.77 -19.78
CA GLN A 199 3.12 8.10 -19.26
C GLN A 199 3.24 8.11 -17.72
N PHE A 200 4.42 7.74 -17.20
CA PHE A 200 4.62 7.50 -15.77
C PHE A 200 4.29 8.69 -14.88
N ASN A 201 4.57 9.92 -15.32
CA ASN A 201 4.25 11.13 -14.55
C ASN A 201 2.75 11.24 -14.23
N LYS A 202 1.88 10.89 -15.19
CA LYS A 202 0.43 10.90 -14.97
C LYS A 202 -0.03 9.77 -14.06
N ALA A 203 0.59 8.59 -14.19
CA ALA A 203 0.30 7.47 -13.30
C ALA A 203 0.67 7.79 -11.85
N ILE A 204 1.87 8.36 -11.63
CA ILE A 204 2.37 8.77 -10.32
C ILE A 204 1.44 9.83 -9.70
N GLU A 205 1.03 10.84 -10.46
CA GLU A 205 0.10 11.88 -9.98
C GLU A 205 -1.22 11.27 -9.48
N ILE A 206 -1.76 10.27 -10.18
CA ILE A 206 -2.97 9.58 -9.73
C ILE A 206 -2.70 8.76 -8.48
N TYR A 207 -1.58 8.01 -8.43
CA TYR A 207 -1.24 7.24 -7.24
C TYR A 207 -1.03 8.12 -6.02
N ASP A 208 -0.44 9.31 -6.16
CA ASP A 208 -0.29 10.27 -5.06
C ASP A 208 -1.64 10.73 -4.50
N LYS A 209 -2.61 11.04 -5.37
CA LYS A 209 -3.96 11.42 -4.94
C LYS A 209 -4.72 10.27 -4.27
N LEU A 210 -4.47 9.04 -4.73
CA LEU A 210 -5.11 7.86 -4.16
C LEU A 210 -4.41 7.33 -2.91
N PHE A 211 -3.16 7.68 -2.67
CA PHE A 211 -2.40 7.17 -1.55
C PHE A 211 -2.89 7.80 -0.26
N LEU A 212 -3.72 7.07 0.49
CA LEU A 212 -4.39 7.64 1.67
C LEU A 212 -3.48 7.71 2.89
N ASN A 213 -2.58 6.75 3.08
CA ASN A 213 -1.60 6.70 4.18
C ASN A 213 -0.65 5.50 4.01
N VAL A 214 0.31 5.36 4.92
CA VAL A 214 1.32 4.28 4.96
C VAL A 214 0.76 2.85 4.98
N TYR A 215 -0.52 2.67 5.36
CA TYR A 215 -1.18 1.35 5.36
C TYR A 215 -1.80 0.98 4.01
N ASP A 216 -1.91 1.93 3.08
CA ASP A 216 -2.33 1.73 1.70
C ASP A 216 -1.19 1.17 0.83
N HIS A 217 -0.61 0.08 1.34
CA HIS A 217 0.60 -0.56 0.82
C HIS A 217 0.50 -0.90 -0.67
N LYS A 218 -0.68 -1.26 -1.18
CA LYS A 218 -0.88 -1.58 -2.59
C LYS A 218 -0.65 -0.38 -3.49
N VAL A 219 -1.21 0.78 -3.15
CA VAL A 219 -1.02 2.00 -3.95
C VAL A 219 0.39 2.54 -3.79
N GLY A 220 0.95 2.48 -2.58
CA GLY A 220 2.36 2.84 -2.36
C GLY A 220 3.34 1.99 -3.18
N LEU A 221 3.08 0.68 -3.28
CA LEU A 221 3.87 -0.25 -4.08
C LEU A 221 3.75 0.05 -5.58
N LEU A 222 2.52 0.26 -6.09
CA LEU A 222 2.30 0.64 -7.50
C LEU A 222 2.99 1.96 -7.85
N LYS A 223 2.87 2.97 -6.98
CA LYS A 223 3.61 4.23 -7.12
C LYS A 223 5.11 3.97 -7.21
N ALA A 224 5.67 3.20 -6.29
CA ALA A 224 7.10 2.93 -6.25
C ALA A 224 7.60 2.25 -7.53
N ILE A 225 6.81 1.32 -8.06
CA ILE A 225 7.09 0.65 -9.34
C ILE A 225 7.06 1.65 -10.49
N ALA A 226 6.04 2.51 -10.56
CA ALA A 226 5.92 3.54 -11.60
C ALA A 226 7.11 4.53 -11.57
N VAL A 227 7.53 4.97 -10.38
CA VAL A 227 8.71 5.84 -10.21
C VAL A 227 10.00 5.12 -10.62
N LYS A 228 10.20 3.86 -10.21
CA LYS A 228 11.39 3.10 -10.64
C LYS A 228 11.42 2.89 -12.15
N LYS A 229 10.28 2.57 -12.78
CA LYS A 229 10.16 2.39 -14.24
C LYS A 229 10.39 3.69 -15.02
N SER A 230 10.13 4.85 -14.42
CA SER A 230 10.44 6.15 -15.04
C SER A 230 11.90 6.58 -14.91
N GLY A 231 12.75 5.80 -14.22
CA GLY A 231 14.11 6.18 -13.87
C GLY A 231 14.19 7.20 -12.72
N GLY A 232 13.08 7.42 -12.01
CA GLY A 232 13.03 8.30 -10.85
C GLY A 232 13.77 7.75 -9.64
N LYS A 233 14.11 8.65 -8.71
CA LYS A 233 14.71 8.30 -7.41
C LYS A 233 13.62 8.09 -6.36
N TYR A 234 13.96 7.40 -5.27
CA TYR A 234 13.08 7.28 -4.12
C TYR A 234 12.73 8.67 -3.57
N ILE A 235 11.43 8.91 -3.40
CA ILE A 235 10.90 10.09 -2.71
C ILE A 235 10.25 9.57 -1.42
N PRO A 236 10.86 9.82 -0.25
CA PRO A 236 10.28 9.37 1.00
C PRO A 236 8.91 9.98 1.23
N PHE A 237 8.01 9.17 1.80
CA PHE A 237 6.69 9.66 2.18
C PHE A 237 6.85 10.74 3.24
N SER A 238 6.52 11.99 2.91
CA SER A 238 6.38 13.03 3.93
C SER A 238 5.08 12.78 4.69
N SER A 239 5.21 12.40 5.97
CA SER A 239 4.07 12.23 6.88
C SER A 239 3.26 13.52 7.11
N GLU A 240 3.78 14.67 6.66
CA GLU A 240 3.18 15.99 6.86
C GLU A 240 1.98 16.25 5.96
N THR A 241 1.87 15.60 4.81
CA THR A 241 0.81 15.89 3.83
C THR A 241 -0.60 15.46 4.28
N ASN A 242 -0.71 14.66 5.35
CA ASN A 242 -1.99 14.11 5.83
C ASN A 242 -2.53 14.73 7.12
N LYS A 243 -1.87 15.73 7.72
CA LYS A 243 -2.39 16.38 8.94
C LYS A 243 -3.44 17.46 8.65
N ASN A 244 -3.51 18.00 7.42
CA ASN A 244 -4.35 19.15 7.10
C ASN A 244 -5.67 18.82 6.38
N SER A 245 -6.00 17.54 6.16
CA SER A 245 -7.17 17.14 5.35
C SER A 245 -8.29 16.44 6.14
N VAL A 246 -8.22 16.40 7.48
CA VAL A 246 -9.25 15.79 8.34
C VAL A 246 -9.90 16.79 9.32
N ALA A 247 -9.46 18.05 9.34
CA ALA A 247 -9.96 19.07 10.27
C ALA A 247 -10.85 20.12 9.58
N THR A 248 -11.97 19.71 8.99
CA THR A 248 -13.15 20.58 8.74
C THR A 248 -14.31 19.70 8.29
N GLU A 249 -15.05 19.13 9.24
CA GLU A 249 -16.47 18.74 9.12
C GLU A 249 -16.92 18.05 10.42
N THR A 250 -16.96 18.80 11.53
CA THR A 250 -17.91 18.55 12.64
C THR A 250 -17.91 19.74 13.59
N GLU A 251 -18.60 20.80 13.21
CA GLU A 251 -19.08 21.81 14.17
C GLU A 251 -20.38 22.42 13.64
N ASN A 252 -21.48 21.72 13.89
CA ASN A 252 -22.81 22.29 14.18
C ASN A 252 -23.83 21.15 14.28
N ASP A 253 -23.95 20.58 15.48
CA ASP A 253 -25.26 20.18 15.98
C ASP A 253 -25.21 20.02 17.51
N GLN A 254 -25.43 21.13 18.21
CA GLN A 254 -25.83 21.15 19.61
C GLN A 254 -27.16 21.87 19.72
N THR A 255 -28.24 21.08 19.86
CA THR A 255 -29.51 21.36 20.56
C THR A 255 -30.32 20.06 20.42
N SER A 256 -30.84 19.36 21.43
CA SER A 256 -31.22 19.71 22.78
C SER A 256 -31.26 18.44 23.64
N ALA A 257 -30.80 18.55 24.89
CA ALA A 257 -31.05 17.57 25.93
C ALA A 257 -32.46 17.76 26.50
N VAL A 258 -33.29 16.71 26.51
CA VAL A 258 -34.38 16.55 27.49
C VAL A 258 -34.52 15.07 27.88
N SER A 259 -33.99 14.78 29.07
CA SER A 259 -34.57 13.95 30.13
C SER A 259 -35.69 12.96 29.78
N ARG A 260 -35.47 11.67 30.08
CA ARG A 260 -36.28 10.92 31.06
C ARG A 260 -35.66 9.55 31.37
N ARG A 261 -35.21 9.40 32.63
CA ARG A 261 -35.11 8.13 33.36
C ARG A 261 -36.51 7.59 33.61
N VAL A 262 -36.77 6.31 33.33
CA VAL A 262 -37.65 5.44 34.12
C VAL A 262 -37.11 4.01 34.07
N ASN A 263 -36.81 3.46 35.25
CA ASN A 263 -36.60 2.03 35.50
C ASN A 263 -37.93 1.28 35.35
N ASN A 264 -37.94 0.07 34.80
CA ASN A 264 -38.58 -1.03 35.50
C ASN A 264 -38.19 -2.42 34.99
N ALA A 265 -38.05 -3.31 35.95
CA ALA A 265 -37.72 -4.70 35.83
C ALA A 265 -38.94 -5.57 35.45
N SER A 266 -38.62 -6.83 35.12
CA SER A 266 -39.36 -8.05 35.46
C SER A 266 -40.18 -8.74 34.37
N SER A 267 -39.69 -9.96 34.06
CA SER A 267 -40.43 -11.21 33.82
C SER A 267 -41.26 -11.35 32.53
N LYS A 268 -40.92 -12.36 31.72
CA LYS A 268 -41.58 -13.68 31.75
C LYS A 268 -41.07 -14.58 30.61
N ASN A 269 -40.67 -15.79 30.99
CA ASN A 269 -40.62 -16.96 30.12
C ASN A 269 -42.04 -17.36 29.71
N VAL A 270 -42.28 -17.56 28.41
CA VAL A 270 -43.37 -18.42 27.90
C VAL A 270 -42.89 -19.15 26.64
N THR A 271 -43.09 -20.46 26.67
CA THR A 271 -42.74 -21.49 25.69
C THR A 271 -43.87 -21.67 24.66
N LEU A 272 -43.51 -21.64 23.36
CA LEU A 272 -44.09 -22.31 22.14
C LEU A 272 -45.62 -22.27 21.85
N PRO A 273 -46.03 -22.20 20.55
CA PRO A 273 -46.00 -23.40 19.71
C PRO A 273 -45.55 -23.22 18.25
N GLU A 274 -45.14 -24.39 17.77
CA GLU A 274 -44.95 -24.88 16.41
C GLU A 274 -46.04 -24.42 15.42
N GLN A 275 -45.63 -23.83 14.29
CA GLN A 275 -46.45 -23.87 13.07
C GLN A 275 -45.59 -23.76 11.81
N SER A 276 -45.74 -24.82 11.01
CA SER A 276 -45.28 -25.00 9.65
C SER A 276 -45.74 -23.89 8.71
N SER A 277 -44.84 -23.38 7.88
CA SER A 277 -45.18 -23.04 6.50
C SER A 277 -43.91 -22.93 5.65
N ALA A 278 -43.92 -23.67 4.55
CA ALA A 278 -42.90 -23.66 3.52
C ALA A 278 -42.77 -22.25 2.93
N LYS A 279 -41.56 -21.69 2.96
CA LYS A 279 -41.21 -20.48 2.21
C LYS A 279 -40.09 -20.81 1.22
N VAL A 280 -40.48 -20.83 -0.04
CA VAL A 280 -39.63 -20.93 -1.22
C VAL A 280 -38.51 -19.90 -1.10
N ARG A 281 -37.27 -20.39 -1.02
CA ARG A 281 -36.05 -19.58 -1.04
C ARG A 281 -35.70 -19.29 -2.50
N GLU A 282 -36.10 -18.13 -2.98
CA GLU A 282 -35.53 -17.52 -4.17
C GLU A 282 -34.11 -17.06 -3.80
N LYS A 283 -33.09 -17.75 -4.32
CA LYS A 283 -31.68 -17.38 -4.14
C LYS A 283 -31.42 -16.13 -4.95
N SER A 284 -31.28 -14.99 -4.28
CA SER A 284 -30.71 -13.77 -4.85
C SER A 284 -29.30 -14.05 -5.36
N LYS A 285 -29.12 -13.90 -6.68
CA LYS A 285 -27.83 -13.90 -7.37
C LYS A 285 -27.17 -12.53 -7.17
N ASP A 286 -26.63 -12.27 -5.98
CA ASP A 286 -25.91 -11.00 -5.73
C ASP A 286 -24.54 -11.17 -5.06
N SER A 287 -23.99 -12.39 -5.07
CA SER A 287 -22.68 -12.70 -4.49
C SER A 287 -21.58 -13.03 -5.50
N VAL A 288 -21.87 -12.98 -6.81
CA VAL A 288 -20.91 -13.36 -7.86
C VAL A 288 -20.00 -12.19 -8.28
N SER A 289 -20.47 -10.94 -8.24
CA SER A 289 -19.67 -9.77 -8.68
C SER A 289 -18.57 -9.38 -7.69
N LYS A 290 -18.84 -9.43 -6.37
CA LYS A 290 -17.84 -9.13 -5.32
C LYS A 290 -16.72 -10.16 -5.22
N LYS A 291 -16.95 -11.41 -5.66
CA LYS A 291 -15.90 -12.46 -5.67
C LYS A 291 -14.87 -12.27 -6.80
N LYS A 292 -15.26 -11.65 -7.93
CA LYS A 292 -14.39 -11.44 -9.10
C LYS A 292 -13.39 -10.27 -8.93
N LEU A 293 -13.71 -9.28 -8.07
CA LEU A 293 -12.79 -8.17 -7.76
C LEU A 293 -11.61 -8.59 -6.89
N ARG A 294 -11.78 -9.59 -6.01
CA ARG A 294 -10.69 -10.09 -5.17
C ARG A 294 -9.65 -10.90 -5.96
N SER A 295 -10.01 -11.53 -7.08
CA SER A 295 -9.07 -12.35 -7.87
C SER A 295 -8.10 -11.53 -8.73
N LEU A 296 -8.37 -10.24 -8.96
CA LEU A 296 -7.42 -9.33 -9.62
C LEU A 296 -6.29 -8.86 -8.69
N PHE A 297 -6.46 -9.03 -7.37
CA PHE A 297 -5.52 -8.56 -6.34
C PHE A 297 -5.05 -9.64 -5.38
N LYS A 298 -5.35 -10.90 -5.69
CA LYS A 298 -4.77 -12.06 -5.02
C LYS A 298 -3.60 -12.52 -5.89
N LEU A 299 -2.39 -12.23 -5.44
CA LEU A 299 -1.31 -13.19 -5.63
C LEU A 299 -1.79 -14.43 -4.88
N ASP A 300 -1.93 -15.55 -5.58
CA ASP A 300 -2.39 -16.80 -4.96
C ASP A 300 -1.44 -17.14 -3.80
N ASP A 301 -2.01 -17.29 -2.59
CA ASP A 301 -1.31 -17.78 -1.39
C ASP A 301 -0.64 -19.15 -1.66
#